data_AF-A0A1V2LF36-F1
#
_entry.id   AF-A0A1V2LF36-F1
#
_cell.length_a   1.000
_cell.length_b   1.000
_cell.length_c   1.000
_cell.angle_alpha   90.00
_cell.angle_beta   90.00
_cell.angle_gamma   90.00
#
_symmetry.space_group_name_H-M   'P 1'
#
loop_
_entity.id
_entity.type
_entity.pdbx_description
1 polymer ?
#
loop_
_entity_poly.entity_id
_entity_poly.type
_entity_poly.pdbx_seq_one_letter_code
_entity_poly.pdbx_strand_id
1 'polypeptide(L)' 'MTPIGVMYYVGINPDQKFNVPGFWPDPETTNKIPKEPHEIKAELARMKKESLEKRKRLEEKLREEYGIDVEAEREKLHSK' A
#
# COMPACT_ATOMS: atom_id res chain seq x y z
N MET A 1 37.58 23.18 -2.35
CA MET A 1 36.11 23.31 -2.33
C MET A 1 35.66 23.07 -0.89
N THR A 2 35.06 24.04 -0.22
CA THR A 2 34.60 23.89 1.18
C THR A 2 33.19 23.30 1.20
N PRO A 3 32.82 22.45 2.19
CA PRO A 3 31.48 21.85 2.28
C PRO A 3 30.34 22.86 2.26
N ILE A 4 30.53 24.03 2.87
CA ILE A 4 29.54 25.12 2.89
C ILE A 4 29.24 25.66 1.48
N GLY A 5 30.23 25.68 0.59
CA GLY A 5 30.05 26.11 -0.80
C GLY A 5 29.22 25.12 -1.61
N VAL A 6 29.36 23.82 -1.32
CA VAL A 6 28.53 22.76 -1.94
C VAL A 6 27.08 22.89 -1.44
N MET A 7 26.87 23.12 -0.14
CA MET A 7 25.53 23.33 0.42
C MET A 7 24.85 24.56 -0.19
N TYR A 8 25.57 25.67 -0.37
CA TYR A 8 25.03 26.87 -1.02
C TYR A 8 24.69 26.62 -2.50
N TYR A 9 25.55 25.90 -3.22
CA TYR A 9 25.33 25.56 -4.62
C TYR A 9 24.14 24.61 -4.81
N VAL A 10 24.02 23.57 -3.98
CA VAL A 10 22.89 22.62 -4.03
C VAL A 10 21.60 23.25 -3.51
N GLY A 11 21.68 24.05 -2.44
CA GLY A 11 20.52 24.61 -1.74
C GLY A 11 19.83 25.75 -2.48
N ILE A 12 20.51 26.49 -3.35
CA ILE A 12 19.86 27.50 -4.19
C ILE A 12 19.26 26.84 -5.41
N ASN A 13 17.93 26.84 -5.48
CA ASN A 13 17.13 26.32 -6.60
C ASN A 13 17.48 24.87 -6.98
N PRO A 14 17.39 23.90 -6.04
CA PRO A 14 17.66 22.50 -6.32
C PRO A 14 16.72 21.92 -7.37
N ASP A 15 15.47 22.36 -7.39
CA ASP A 15 14.48 21.93 -8.38
C ASP A 15 14.97 22.26 -9.80
N GLN A 16 15.35 23.50 -10.10
CA GLN A 16 15.87 23.86 -11.42
C GLN A 16 17.16 23.11 -11.79
N LYS A 17 18.01 22.76 -10.81
CA LYS A 17 19.33 22.16 -11.04
C LYS A 17 19.30 20.64 -11.17
N PHE A 18 18.38 19.97 -10.47
CA PHE A 18 18.33 18.52 -10.34
C PHE A 18 16.99 17.91 -10.80
N ASN A 19 16.03 18.73 -11.25
CA ASN A 19 14.80 18.20 -11.84
C ASN A 19 15.15 17.48 -13.15
N VAL A 20 14.80 16.20 -13.20
CA VAL A 20 14.87 15.42 -14.43
C VAL A 20 13.49 15.40 -15.07
N PRO A 21 13.35 15.71 -16.37
CA PRO A 21 12.06 15.65 -17.05
C PRO A 21 11.41 14.28 -16.86
N GLY A 22 10.18 14.26 -16.33
CA GLY A 22 9.47 13.01 -16.03
C GLY A 22 9.94 12.27 -14.78
N PHE A 23 10.63 12.93 -13.84
CA PHE A 23 10.98 12.34 -12.55
C PHE A 23 9.75 11.78 -11.80
N TRP A 24 8.69 12.57 -11.79
CA TRP A 24 7.42 12.19 -11.18
C TRP A 24 6.54 11.46 -12.20
N PRO A 25 5.83 10.40 -11.78
CA PRO A 25 4.80 9.79 -12.60
C PRO A 25 3.79 10.84 -13.03
N ASP A 26 3.39 10.79 -14.31
CA ASP A 26 2.35 11.66 -14.82
C ASP A 26 1.08 11.46 -13.95
N PRO A 27 0.47 12.54 -13.43
CA PRO A 27 -0.79 12.45 -12.70
C PRO A 27 -1.88 11.65 -13.42
N GLU A 28 -1.89 11.65 -14.75
CA GLU A 28 -2.82 10.86 -15.56
C GLU A 28 -2.51 9.36 -15.55
N THR A 29 -1.25 8.98 -15.37
CA THR A 29 -0.80 7.58 -15.25
C THR A 29 -0.94 7.03 -13.83
N THR A 30 -1.17 7.89 -12.85
CA THR A 30 -1.30 7.50 -11.45
C THR A 30 -2.72 6.99 -11.16
N ASN A 31 -2.84 6.07 -10.20
CA ASN A 31 -4.14 5.58 -9.74
C ASN A 31 -5.04 6.75 -9.30
N LYS A 32 -6.18 6.90 -9.97
CA LYS A 32 -7.17 7.94 -9.66
C LYS A 32 -8.02 7.47 -8.49
N ILE A 33 -7.98 8.20 -7.38
CA ILE A 33 -8.81 7.92 -6.21
C ILE A 33 -10.26 8.28 -6.56
N PRO A 34 -11.24 7.39 -6.32
CA PRO A 34 -12.66 7.71 -6.50
C PRO A 34 -13.04 8.91 -5.64
N LYS A 35 -13.69 9.93 -6.25
CA LYS A 35 -14.07 11.16 -5.54
C LYS A 35 -15.53 11.16 -5.13
N GLU A 36 -16.39 10.45 -5.86
CA GLU A 36 -17.82 10.44 -5.59
C GLU A 36 -18.21 9.39 -4.53
N PRO A 37 -19.15 9.69 -3.62
CA PRO A 37 -19.52 8.79 -2.53
C PRO A 37 -20.01 7.39 -2.96
N HIS A 38 -20.65 7.29 -4.12
CA HIS A 38 -21.15 6.01 -4.64
C HIS A 38 -20.03 5.14 -5.21
N GLU A 39 -19.05 5.74 -5.90
CA GLU A 39 -17.85 5.06 -6.38
C GLU A 39 -17.01 4.52 -5.22
N ILE A 40 -16.86 5.33 -4.15
CA ILE A 40 -16.15 4.91 -2.93
C ILE A 40 -16.81 3.67 -2.31
N LYS A 41 -18.15 3.65 -2.22
CA LYS A 41 -18.88 2.50 -1.67
C LYS A 41 -18.70 1.24 -2.52
N ALA A 42 -18.73 1.40 -3.85
CA ALA A 42 -18.51 0.29 -4.78
C ALA A 42 -17.09 -0.29 -4.65
N GLU A 43 -16.08 0.58 -4.61
CA GLU A 43 -14.69 0.17 -4.46
C GLU A 43 -14.43 -0.48 -3.09
N LEU A 44 -15.03 0.05 -2.02
CA LEU A 44 -14.95 -0.56 -0.69
C LEU A 44 -15.59 -1.96 -0.66
N ALA A 45 -16.73 -2.15 -1.34
CA ALA A 45 -17.35 -3.45 -1.46
C ALA A 45 -16.46 -4.44 -2.24
N ARG A 46 -15.81 -3.98 -3.31
CA ARG A 46 -14.82 -4.75 -4.07
C ARG A 46 -13.64 -5.19 -3.19
N MET A 47 -13.05 -4.25 -2.44
CA MET A 47 -11.93 -4.51 -1.52
C MET A 47 -12.31 -5.51 -0.42
N LYS A 48 -13.50 -5.38 0.16
CA LYS A 48 -14.01 -6.32 1.17
C LYS A 48 -14.13 -7.74 0.61
N LYS A 49 -14.70 -7.89 -0.60
CA LYS A 49 -14.81 -9.19 -1.27
C LYS A 49 -13.43 -9.81 -1.51
N GLU A 50 -12.49 -9.05 -2.07
CA GLU A 50 -11.13 -9.51 -2.34
C GLU A 50 -10.41 -9.93 -1.05
N SER A 51 -10.58 -9.17 0.03
CA SER A 51 -9.99 -9.48 1.34
C SER A 51 -10.57 -10.78 1.94
N LEU A 52 -11.88 -10.99 1.81
CA LEU A 52 -12.53 -12.23 2.25
C LEU A 52 -12.06 -13.44 1.46
N GLU A 53 -11.93 -13.32 0.13
CA GLU A 53 -11.42 -14.39 -0.73
C GLU A 53 -9.96 -14.74 -0.41
N LYS A 54 -9.10 -13.72 -0.22
CA LYS A 54 -7.71 -13.90 0.21
C LYS A 54 -7.62 -14.62 1.55
N ARG A 55 -8.46 -14.22 2.51
CA ARG A 55 -8.50 -14.83 3.84
C ARG A 55 -8.93 -16.30 3.77
N LYS A 56 -10.01 -16.63 3.04
CA LYS A 56 -10.46 -18.01 2.83
C LYS A 56 -9.37 -18.88 2.22
N ARG A 57 -8.73 -18.39 1.15
CA ARG A 57 -7.63 -19.10 0.49
C ARG A 57 -6.44 -19.35 1.43
N LEU A 58 -6.16 -18.41 2.33
CA LEU A 58 -5.10 -18.57 3.32
C LEU A 58 -5.49 -19.60 4.39
N GLU A 59 -6.72 -19.53 4.91
CA GLU A 59 -7.26 -20.51 5.88
C GLU A 59 -7.26 -21.93 5.29
N GLU A 60 -7.67 -22.10 4.04
CA GLU A 60 -7.63 -23.39 3.31
C GLU A 60 -6.20 -23.92 3.21
N LYS A 61 -5.25 -23.09 2.79
CA LYS A 61 -3.82 -23.48 2.73
C LYS A 61 -3.27 -23.89 4.09
N LEU A 62 -3.56 -23.14 5.16
CA LEU A 62 -3.10 -23.50 6.50
C LEU A 62 -3.66 -24.85 6.95
N ARG A 63 -4.93 -25.11 6.63
CA ARG A 63 -5.59 -26.37 6.96
C ARG A 63 -5.01 -27.55 6.18
N GLU A 64 -4.77 -27.38 4.89
CA GLU A 64 -4.24 -28.44 4.02
C GLU A 64 -2.76 -28.74 4.27
N GLU A 65 -1.93 -27.71 4.44
CA GLU A 65 -0.48 -27.85 4.52
C GLU A 65 0.01 -28.14 5.95
N TYR A 66 -0.64 -27.52 6.95
CA TYR A 66 -0.19 -27.58 8.34
C TYR A 66 -1.18 -28.25 9.28
N GLY A 67 -2.39 -28.60 8.83
CA GLY A 67 -3.45 -29.17 9.67
C GLY A 67 -3.92 -28.23 10.79
N ILE A 68 -3.61 -26.94 10.69
CA ILE A 68 -3.94 -25.94 11.71
C ILE A 68 -5.35 -25.44 11.44
N ASP A 69 -6.24 -25.62 12.43
CA ASP A 69 -7.55 -24.99 12.44
C ASP A 69 -7.47 -23.60 13.10
N VAL A 70 -7.65 -22.57 12.27
CA VAL A 70 -7.54 -21.16 12.67
C VAL A 70 -8.61 -20.76 13.68
N GLU A 71 -9.82 -21.34 13.62
CA GLU A 71 -10.89 -21.04 14.58
C GLU A 71 -10.58 -21.63 15.96
N ALA A 72 -10.14 -22.89 16.01
CA ALA A 72 -9.75 -23.54 17.26
C ALA A 72 -8.57 -22.85 17.94
N GLU A 73 -7.60 -22.34 17.18
CA GLU A 73 -6.46 -21.61 17.75
C GLU A 73 -6.86 -20.21 18.24
N ARG A 74 -7.81 -19.56 17.57
CA ARG A 74 -8.33 -18.27 18.00
C ARG A 74 -9.11 -18.36 19.31
N GLU A 75 -9.90 -19.42 19.50
CA GLU A 75 -10.62 -19.67 20.76
C GLU A 75 -9.66 -19.88 21.94
N LYS A 76 -8.55 -20.61 21.73
CA LYS A 76 -7.51 -20.78 22.76
C LYS A 76 -6.85 -19.46 23.17
N LEU A 77 -6.65 -18.54 22.22
CA LEU A 77 -6.09 -17.22 22.49
C LEU A 77 -7.04 -16.32 23.27
N HIS A 78 -8.35 -16.38 22.99
CA HIS A 78 -9.36 -15.60 23.72
C HIS A 78 -9.71 -16.16 25.09
N SER A 79 -9.42 -17.44 25.35
CA SER A 79 -9.62 -18.09 26.64
C SER A 79 -8.45 -17.87 27.63
N LYS A 80 -7.37 -17.17 27.23
CA LYS A 80 -6.16 -16.95 28.02
C LYS A 80 -6.05 -15.52 28.50
#